data_AF-A0A8T5A104-F1
#
_entry.id   AF-A0A8T5A104-F1
#
_cell.length_a   1.000
_cell.length_b   1.000
_cell.length_c   1.000
_cell.angle_alpha   90.00
_cell.angle_beta   90.00
_cell.angle_gamma   90.00
#
_symmetry.space_group_name_H-M   'P 1'
#
loop_
_entity.id
_entity.type
_entity.pdbx_description
1 polymer ?
#
loop_
_entity_poly.entity_id
_entity_poly.type
_entity_poly.pdbx_seq_one_letter_code
_entity_poly.pdbx_strand_id
1 'polypeptide(L)'
;MPREEYHPNAYLTDFKNVKLGLKARTLILNFLERSSTDAKTIAKETGLPYNVVMHHLKLLETKGIAKRDSKRPSVWALTGLGQRRLG
;
A
#
# COMPACT_ATOMS: atom_id res chain seq x y z
N MET A 1 23.80 -7.79 -7.53
CA MET A 1 22.33 -7.69 -7.53
C MET A 1 21.96 -6.59 -6.54
N PRO A 2 21.36 -5.45 -6.93
CA PRO A 2 20.83 -4.52 -5.94
C PRO A 2 19.76 -5.23 -5.09
N ARG A 3 19.74 -5.01 -3.78
CA ARG A 3 18.65 -5.51 -2.93
C ARG A 3 17.36 -4.88 -3.45
N GLU A 4 16.32 -5.68 -3.67
CA GLU A 4 14.98 -5.13 -3.91
C GLU A 4 14.61 -4.31 -2.67
N GLU A 5 14.58 -2.99 -2.83
CA GLU A 5 14.24 -2.08 -1.75
C GLU A 5 12.72 -1.96 -1.67
N TYR A 6 12.13 -2.63 -0.68
CA TYR A 6 10.71 -2.51 -0.40
C TYR A 6 10.41 -1.22 0.35
N HIS A 7 9.21 -0.69 0.17
CA HIS A 7 8.73 0.41 0.99
C HIS A 7 8.71 -0.03 2.47
N PRO A 8 9.19 0.77 3.44
CA PRO A 8 9.20 0.38 4.86
C PRO A 8 7.83 -0.09 5.37
N ASN A 9 6.77 0.69 5.11
CA ASN A 9 5.39 0.32 5.40
C ASN A 9 4.83 -0.92 4.65
N ALA A 10 5.59 -1.54 3.75
CA ALA A 10 5.20 -2.82 3.17
C ALA A 10 5.38 -3.98 4.16
N TYR A 11 6.23 -3.80 5.18
CA TYR A 11 6.36 -4.76 6.28
C TYR A 11 5.26 -4.51 7.31
N LEU A 12 4.44 -5.53 7.56
CA LEU A 12 3.39 -5.47 8.57
C LEU A 12 3.81 -6.28 9.79
N THR A 13 3.56 -5.74 10.99
CA THR A 13 3.75 -6.47 12.25
C THR A 13 2.74 -7.62 12.36
N ASP A 14 3.17 -8.73 12.98
CA ASP A 14 2.35 -9.94 13.18
C ASP A 14 1.74 -10.50 11.89
N PHE A 15 2.47 -10.35 10.77
CA PHE A 15 2.03 -10.81 9.45
C PHE A 15 3.16 -11.52 8.72
N LYS A 16 2.82 -12.55 7.93
CA LYS A 16 3.79 -13.25 7.09
C LYS A 16 4.19 -12.37 5.90
N ASN A 17 5.34 -11.71 6.01
CA ASN A 17 5.89 -10.79 5.01
C ASN A 17 6.56 -11.52 3.84
N VAL A 18 5.77 -12.26 3.04
CA VAL A 18 6.28 -12.94 1.84
C VAL A 18 6.61 -11.98 0.71
N LYS A 19 7.59 -12.35 -0.14
CA LYS A 19 8.11 -11.53 -1.24
C LYS A 19 7.02 -10.93 -2.15
N LEU A 20 6.04 -11.73 -2.55
CA LEU A 20 4.96 -11.28 -3.43
C LEU A 20 4.09 -10.19 -2.76
N GLY A 21 3.77 -10.36 -1.48
CA GLY A 21 3.01 -9.38 -0.71
C GLY A 21 3.80 -8.09 -0.45
N LEU A 22 5.11 -8.20 -0.22
CA LEU A 22 6.01 -7.05 -0.08
C LEU A 22 6.08 -6.22 -1.37
N LYS A 23 6.20 -6.89 -2.53
CA LYS A 23 6.15 -6.22 -3.84
C LYS A 23 4.83 -5.49 -4.06
N ALA A 24 3.71 -6.18 -3.87
CA ALA A 24 2.39 -5.59 -4.08
C ALA A 24 2.15 -4.38 -3.17
N ARG A 25 2.45 -4.50 -1.87
CA ARG A 25 2.33 -3.37 -0.93
C ARG A 25 3.28 -2.24 -1.27
N THR A 26 4.52 -2.53 -1.70
CA THR A 26 5.47 -1.50 -2.13
C THR A 26 4.93 -0.68 -3.30
N LEU A 27 4.40 -1.33 -4.33
CA LEU A 27 3.80 -0.63 -5.48
C LEU A 27 2.61 0.24 -5.07
N ILE A 28 1.71 -0.29 -4.23
CA ILE A 28 0.53 0.44 -3.74
C ILE A 28 0.96 1.66 -2.90
N LEU A 29 1.90 1.47 -1.96
CA LEU A 29 2.36 2.53 -1.07
C LEU A 29 3.08 3.63 -1.84
N ASN A 30 4.01 3.28 -2.74
CA ASN A 30 4.70 4.24 -3.60
C ASN A 30 3.72 5.07 -4.46
N PHE A 31 2.60 4.46 -4.88
CA PHE A 31 1.57 5.19 -5.61
C PHE A 31 0.83 6.16 -4.68
N LEU A 32 0.40 5.69 -3.51
CA LEU A 32 -0.34 6.50 -2.54
C LEU A 32 0.50 7.62 -1.90
N GLU A 33 1.83 7.51 -1.88
CA GLU A 33 2.73 8.61 -1.50
C GLU A 33 2.58 9.82 -2.45
N ARG A 34 2.18 9.59 -3.70
CA ARG A 34 2.04 10.64 -4.72
C ARG A 34 0.63 11.21 -4.79
N SER A 35 -0.38 10.36 -4.61
CA SER A 35 -1.78 10.77 -4.75
C SER A 35 -2.75 9.84 -4.04
N SER A 36 -3.77 10.42 -3.39
CA SER A 36 -4.93 9.69 -2.91
C SER A 36 -5.87 9.36 -4.08
N THR A 37 -6.20 8.09 -4.27
CA THR A 37 -7.06 7.67 -5.38
C THR A 37 -7.82 6.37 -5.08
N ASP A 38 -8.67 5.94 -6.00
CA ASP A 38 -9.39 4.68 -5.89
C ASP A 38 -8.55 3.44 -6.25
N ALA A 39 -9.01 2.27 -5.81
CA ALA A 39 -8.33 1.00 -6.03
C ALA A 39 -8.29 0.56 -7.51
N LYS A 40 -9.20 1.03 -8.37
CA LYS A 40 -9.17 0.71 -9.80
C LYS A 40 -8.03 1.43 -10.49
N THR A 41 -7.83 2.70 -10.13
CA THR A 41 -6.71 3.52 -10.61
C THR A 41 -5.38 2.92 -10.15
N ILE A 42 -5.27 2.53 -8.88
CA ILE A 42 -4.05 1.85 -8.37
C ILE A 42 -3.80 0.55 -9.15
N ALA A 43 -4.82 -0.28 -9.36
CA ALA A 43 -4.68 -1.53 -10.11
C ALA A 43 -4.17 -1.30 -11.54
N LYS A 44 -4.75 -0.32 -12.25
CA LYS A 44 -4.34 0.06 -13.60
C LYS A 44 -2.87 0.52 -13.63
N GLU A 45 -2.50 1.46 -12.77
CA GLU A 45 -1.19 2.11 -12.80
C GLU A 45 -0.05 1.21 -12.27
N THR A 46 -0.36 0.30 -11.35
CA THR A 46 0.63 -0.65 -10.81
C THR A 46 0.71 -1.97 -11.60
N GLY A 47 -0.22 -2.21 -12.53
CA GLY A 47 -0.37 -3.49 -13.22
C GLY A 47 -0.83 -4.66 -12.32
N LEU A 48 -1.22 -4.37 -11.08
CA LEU A 48 -1.69 -5.39 -10.14
C LEU A 48 -3.16 -5.73 -10.39
N PRO A 49 -3.57 -7.00 -10.22
CA PRO A 49 -4.99 -7.35 -10.21
C PRO A 49 -5.76 -6.58 -9.14
N TYR A 50 -6.97 -6.12 -9.48
CA TYR A 50 -7.80 -5.31 -8.58
C TYR A 50 -8.06 -5.99 -7.22
N ASN A 51 -8.29 -7.30 -7.21
CA ASN A 51 -8.48 -8.07 -5.98
C ASN A 51 -7.22 -8.09 -5.09
N VAL A 52 -6.03 -8.14 -5.69
CA VAL A 52 -4.74 -8.04 -4.98
C VAL A 52 -4.58 -6.65 -4.37
N VAL A 53 -4.88 -5.61 -5.14
CA VAL A 53 -4.86 -4.21 -4.64
C VAL A 53 -5.80 -4.04 -3.46
N MET A 54 -7.06 -4.45 -3.59
CA MET A 54 -8.06 -4.36 -2.53
C MET A 54 -7.68 -5.17 -1.28
N HIS A 55 -7.15 -6.37 -1.45
CA HIS A 55 -6.66 -7.18 -0.34
C HIS A 55 -5.58 -6.45 0.45
N HIS A 56 -4.59 -5.88 -0.24
CA HIS A 56 -3.49 -5.20 0.42
C HIS A 56 -3.88 -3.83 0.99
N LEU A 57 -4.78 -3.07 0.37
CA LEU A 57 -5.30 -1.83 0.95
C LEU A 57 -6.04 -2.09 2.27
N LYS A 58 -6.86 -3.15 2.35
CA LYS A 58 -7.51 -3.55 3.61
C LYS A 58 -6.51 -3.97 4.68
N LEU A 59 -5.44 -4.68 4.32
CA LEU A 59 -4.38 -5.02 5.27
C LEU A 59 -3.64 -3.78 5.78
N LEU A 60 -3.39 -2.79 4.91
CA LEU A 60 -2.77 -1.52 5.31
C LEU A 60 -3.71 -0.71 6.20
N GLU A 61 -5.02 -0.78 5.94
CA GLU A 61 -6.07 -0.16 6.76
C GLU A 61 -6.15 -0.77 8.17
N THR A 62 -6.13 -2.09 8.28
CA THR A 62 -6.15 -2.76 9.60
C THR A 62 -4.90 -2.43 10.44
N LYS A 63 -3.81 -2.02 9.79
CA LYS A 63 -2.57 -1.56 10.42
C LYS A 63 -2.50 -0.04 10.56
N GLY A 64 -3.55 0.70 10.16
CA GLY A 64 -3.64 2.14 10.27
C GLY A 64 -2.70 2.92 9.34
N ILE A 65 -2.09 2.27 8.35
CA ILE A 65 -1.13 2.87 7.40
C ILE A 65 -1.87 3.59 6.27
N ALA A 66 -2.98 3.02 5.81
CA ALA A 66 -3.86 3.60 4.81
C ALA A 66 -5.27 3.75 5.38
N LYS A 67 -6.08 4.62 4.77
CA LYS A 67 -7.50 4.78 5.14
C LYS A 67 -8.33 5.11 3.91
N ARG A 68 -9.62 4.84 4.00
CA ARG A 68 -10.61 5.39 3.07
C ARG A 68 -10.94 6.84 3.44
N ASP A 69 -11.21 7.66 2.43
CA ASP A 69 -11.80 8.98 2.61
C ASP A 69 -13.24 8.81 3.13
N SER A 70 -13.59 9.56 4.18
CA SER A 70 -14.91 9.46 4.84
C SER A 70 -16.06 9.95 3.97
N LYS A 71 -15.80 10.91 3.07
CA LYS A 71 -16.78 11.45 2.12
C LYS A 71 -16.78 10.68 0.81
N ARG A 72 -15.64 10.05 0.46
CA ARG A 72 -15.45 9.28 -0.77
C ARG A 72 -14.88 7.90 -0.43
N PRO A 73 -15.73 6.93 -0.02
CA PRO A 73 -15.27 5.61 0.46
C PRO A 73 -14.47 4.80 -0.57
N SER A 74 -14.55 5.16 -1.86
CA SER A 74 -13.75 4.56 -2.93
C SER A 74 -12.29 5.03 -2.93
N VAL A 75 -12.01 6.22 -2.39
CA VAL A 75 -10.69 6.86 -2.38
C VAL A 75 -9.89 6.40 -1.18
N TRP A 76 -8.62 6.07 -1.42
CA TRP A 76 -7.64 5.65 -0.44
C TRP A 76 -6.54 6.69 -0.30
N ALA A 77 -6.03 6.86 0.92
CA ALA A 77 -4.91 7.75 1.23
C ALA A 77 -4.02 7.15 2.32
N LEU A 78 -2.75 7.54 2.35
CA LEU A 78 -1.89 7.26 3.50
C LEU A 78 -2.33 8.10 4.71
N THR A 79 -2.21 7.52 5.90
CA THR A 79 -2.51 8.22 7.16
C THR A 79 -1.34 9.06 7.66
N GLY A 80 -0.13 8.81 7.15
CA GLY A 80 1.12 9.33 7.71
C GLY A 80 1.66 8.49 8.87
N LEU A 81 0.91 7.48 9.34
CA LEU A 81 1.37 6.51 10.34
C LEU A 81 2.19 5.40 9.67
N GLY A 82 3.22 4.91 10.37
CA GLY A 82 4.09 3.84 9.93
C GLY A 82 5.57 4.15 10.13
N GLN A 83 6.42 3.38 9.45
CA GLN A 83 7.87 3.54 9.42
C GLN A 83 8.28 4.72 8.53
N ARG A 84 9.15 5.59 9.05
CA ARG A 84 9.79 6.65 8.27
C ARG A 84 10.98 6.09 7.49
N ARG A 85 11.14 6.50 6.23
CA ARG A 85 12.42 6.36 5.53
C ARG A 85 13.40 7.32 6.22
N LEU A 86 14.50 6.77 6.74
CA LEU A 86 15.68 7.57 7.10
C LEU A 86 16.39 7.81 5.76
N GLY A 87 16.32 9.05 5.27
CA GLY A 87 16.95 9.46 4.02
C GLY A 87 18.47 9.45 4.09
#